data_AF-A0A3R9G8Y3-F1
#
_entry.id   AF-A0A3R9G8Y3-F1
#
_cell.length_a   1.000
_cell.length_b   1.000
_cell.length_c   1.000
_cell.angle_alpha   90.00
_cell.angle_beta   90.00
_cell.angle_gamma   90.00
#
_symmetry.space_group_name_H-M   'P 1'
#
loop_
_entity.id
_entity.type
_entity.pdbx_description
1 polymer ?
#
loop_
_entity_poly.entity_id
_entity_poly.type
_entity_poly.pdbx_seq_one_letter_code
_entity_poly.pdbx_strand_id
1 'polypeptide(L)'
;MSGLRTHILSILLNVKQFTVDDLHEKINKQFDASRSVVASMVGYIHSKLGILRSHKESYKTPTTYSLKEEYVDLIQNAITAREKPST
;
A
#
# COMPACT_ATOMS: atom_id res chain seq x y z
N MET A 1 12.48 12.72 3.33
CA MET A 1 11.28 12.44 4.15
C MET A 1 10.05 12.54 3.24
N SER A 2 9.46 11.52 2.61
CA SER A 2 9.23 10.11 2.96
C SER A 2 9.25 9.21 1.71
N GLY A 3 10.27 8.36 1.53
CA GLY A 3 10.29 7.35 0.45
C GLY A 3 9.31 6.20 0.70
N LEU A 4 9.01 5.92 1.97
CA LEU A 4 8.14 4.82 2.40
C LEU A 4 6.73 4.89 1.79
N ARG A 5 6.09 6.05 1.76
CA ARG A 5 4.73 6.20 1.20
C ARG A 5 4.70 5.92 -0.30
N THR A 6 5.63 6.52 -1.04
CA THR A 6 5.74 6.29 -2.49
C THR A 6 6.04 4.81 -2.76
N HIS A 7 6.96 4.21 -2.01
CA HIS A 7 7.31 2.80 -2.12
C HIS A 7 6.10 1.88 -1.86
N ILE A 8 5.32 2.16 -0.81
CA ILE A 8 4.07 1.44 -0.53
C ILE A 8 3.13 1.56 -1.72
N LEU A 9 2.85 2.78 -2.21
CA LEU A 9 1.95 2.98 -3.36
C LEU A 9 2.45 2.24 -4.61
N SER A 10 3.75 2.24 -4.88
CA SER A 10 4.35 1.46 -5.95
C SER A 10 4.15 -0.04 -5.76
N ILE A 11 4.29 -0.58 -4.53
CA ILE A 11 3.97 -1.99 -4.26
C ILE A 11 2.50 -2.26 -4.53
N LEU A 12 1.59 -1.39 -4.07
CA LEU A 12 0.13 -1.55 -4.23
C LEU A 12 -0.30 -1.61 -5.70
N LEU A 13 0.36 -0.86 -6.60
CA LEU A 13 0.11 -0.92 -8.04
C LEU A 13 0.54 -2.24 -8.67
N ASN A 14 1.57 -2.89 -8.12
CA ASN A 14 2.19 -4.08 -8.71
C ASN A 14 1.68 -5.40 -8.11
N VAL A 15 0.84 -5.37 -7.07
CA VAL A 15 0.29 -6.57 -6.43
C VAL A 15 -1.21 -6.65 -6.65
N LYS A 16 -1.70 -7.83 -7.06
CA LYS A 16 -3.15 -8.08 -7.18
C LYS A 16 -3.84 -8.14 -5.82
N GLN A 17 -3.18 -8.75 -4.84
CA GLN A 17 -3.66 -8.89 -3.46
C GLN A 17 -2.48 -9.01 -2.51
N PHE A 18 -2.66 -8.58 -1.25
CA PHE A 18 -1.64 -8.67 -0.22
C PHE A 18 -2.26 -8.72 1.18
N THR A 19 -1.53 -9.26 2.15
CA THR A 19 -1.80 -9.13 3.58
C THR A 19 -0.87 -8.08 4.20
N VAL A 20 -1.16 -7.66 5.44
CA VAL A 20 -0.25 -6.79 6.20
C VAL A 20 1.14 -7.41 6.33
N ASP A 21 1.20 -8.74 6.50
CA ASP A 21 2.46 -9.48 6.62
C ASP A 21 3.25 -9.46 5.31
N ASP A 22 2.59 -9.70 4.17
CA ASP A 22 3.24 -9.64 2.85
C ASP A 22 3.82 -8.24 2.57
N LEU A 23 3.05 -7.20 2.93
CA LEU A 23 3.49 -5.82 2.73
C LEU A 23 4.63 -5.46 3.68
N HIS A 24 4.58 -5.92 4.94
CA HIS A 24 5.65 -5.70 5.90
C HIS A 24 6.95 -6.36 5.43
N GLU A 25 6.92 -7.61 4.97
CA GLU A 25 8.10 -8.29 4.44
C GLU A 25 8.72 -7.55 3.24
N LYS A 26 7.90 -7.02 2.33
CA LYS A 26 8.39 -6.25 1.17
C LYS A 26 9.03 -4.93 1.59
N ILE A 27 8.40 -4.20 2.51
CA ILE A 27 8.90 -2.91 3.00
C ILE A 27 10.20 -3.10 3.79
N ASN A 28 10.28 -4.13 4.63
CA ASN A 28 11.39 -4.33 5.56
C ASN A 28 12.73 -4.61 4.85
N LYS A 29 12.70 -4.90 3.54
CA LYS A 29 13.91 -5.02 2.71
C LYS A 29 14.63 -3.69 2.48
N GLN A 30 13.94 -2.57 2.64
CA GLN A 30 14.48 -1.23 2.34
C GLN A 30 14.22 -0.20 3.45
N PHE A 31 13.25 -0.44 4.33
CA PHE A 31 12.87 0.46 5.40
C PHE A 31 12.76 -0.32 6.71
N ASP A 32 13.41 0.15 7.77
CA ASP A 32 13.23 -0.39 9.12
C ASP A 32 11.87 0.07 9.67
N ALA A 33 10.81 -0.62 9.24
CA ALA A 33 9.44 -0.34 9.62
C ALA A 33 8.88 -1.53 10.40
N SER A 34 8.33 -1.27 11.58
CA SER A 34 7.68 -2.33 12.35
C SER A 34 6.36 -2.76 11.69
N ARG A 35 5.96 -4.01 11.95
CA ARG A 35 4.68 -4.55 11.49
C ARG A 35 3.49 -3.68 11.92
N SER A 36 3.52 -3.11 13.13
CA SER A 36 2.44 -2.25 13.62
C SER A 36 2.33 -0.95 12.83
N VAL A 37 3.46 -0.35 12.45
CA VAL A 37 3.47 0.83 11.57
C VAL A 37 2.85 0.49 10.21
N VAL A 38 3.24 -0.63 9.61
CA VAL A 38 2.65 -1.09 8.33
C VAL A 38 1.15 -1.34 8.47
N ALA A 39 0.72 -2.01 9.55
CA ALA A 39 -0.70 -2.26 9.82
C ALA A 39 -1.49 -0.95 9.95
N SER A 40 -0.97 0.04 10.67
CA SER A 40 -1.59 1.36 10.80
C SER A 40 -1.68 2.09 9.45
N MET A 41 -0.66 1.97 8.59
CA MET A 41 -0.70 2.56 7.25
C MET A 41 -1.75 1.88 6.36
N VAL A 42 -1.80 0.55 6.35
CA VAL A 42 -2.84 -0.21 5.61
C VAL A 42 -4.23 0.18 6.10
N GLY A 43 -4.42 0.23 7.44
CA GLY A 43 -5.67 0.66 8.05
C GLY A 43 -6.07 2.08 7.65
N TYR A 44 -5.13 3.02 7.66
CA TYR A 44 -5.38 4.40 7.21
C TYR A 44 -5.78 4.46 5.73
N ILE A 45 -5.03 3.78 4.86
CA ILE A 45 -5.30 3.75 3.41
C ILE A 45 -6.69 3.11 3.15
N HIS A 46 -7.01 2.02 3.85
CA HIS A 46 -8.30 1.34 3.72
C HIS A 46 -9.46 2.17 4.28
N SER A 47 -9.39 2.56 5.55
CA SER A 47 -10.53 3.15 6.27
C SER A 47 -10.69 4.65 6.06
N LYS A 48 -9.59 5.38 5.83
CA LYS A 48 -9.63 6.84 5.68
C LYS A 48 -9.57 7.29 4.23
N LEU A 49 -8.68 6.70 3.43
CA LEU A 49 -8.57 7.05 2.01
C LEU A 49 -9.57 6.27 1.14
N GLY A 50 -9.98 5.08 1.58
CA GLY A 50 -10.99 4.30 0.87
C GLY A 50 -10.52 3.69 -0.45
N ILE A 51 -9.21 3.68 -0.72
CA ILE A 51 -8.64 3.22 -2.01
C ILE A 51 -8.37 1.72 -2.06
N LEU A 52 -8.41 1.04 -0.91
CA LEU A 52 -8.27 -0.41 -0.84
C LEU A 52 -9.64 -1.08 -0.70
N ARG A 53 -9.76 -2.29 -1.25
CA ARG A 53 -10.81 -3.26 -0.90
C ARG A 53 -10.21 -4.26 0.09
N SER A 54 -10.93 -4.60 1.15
CA SER A 54 -10.56 -5.70 2.05
C SER A 54 -11.42 -6.93 1.77
N HIS A 55 -10.82 -8.11 1.80
CA HIS A 55 -11.50 -9.39 1.72
C HIS A 55 -11.07 -10.28 2.90
N LYS A 56 -12.02 -11.00 3.48
CA LYS A 56 -11.75 -11.96 4.54
C LYS A 56 -12.46 -13.26 4.21
N GLU A 57 -11.68 -14.22 3.72
CA GLU A 57 -12.19 -15.54 3.29
C GLU A 57 -12.85 -16.28 4.46
N SER A 58 -12.22 -16.27 5.63
CA SER A 58 -12.78 -16.83 6.86
C SER A 58 -12.23 -16.14 8.11
N TYR A 59 -12.80 -16.44 9.27
CA TYR A 59 -12.29 -15.95 10.56
C TYR A 59 -10.86 -16.41 10.87
N LYS A 60 -10.43 -17.55 10.31
CA LYS A 60 -9.11 -18.16 10.55
C LYS A 60 -8.04 -17.66 9.59
N THR A 61 -8.41 -16.98 8.50
CA THR A 61 -7.47 -16.48 7.50
C THR A 61 -7.15 -15.00 7.72
N PRO A 62 -5.93 -14.56 7.38
CA PRO A 62 -5.60 -13.14 7.34
C PRO A 62 -6.55 -12.35 6.44
N THR A 63 -6.75 -11.08 6.75
CA THR A 63 -7.45 -10.16 5.85
C THR A 63 -6.52 -9.84 4.68
N THR A 64 -7.03 -10.02 3.47
CA THR A 64 -6.36 -9.61 2.24
C THR A 64 -6.88 -8.26 1.80
N TYR A 65 -6.01 -7.50 1.15
CA TYR A 65 -6.30 -6.19 0.60
C TYR A 65 -5.92 -6.17 -0.88
N SER A 66 -6.65 -5.40 -1.66
CA SER A 66 -6.33 -5.10 -3.05
C SER A 66 -6.59 -3.63 -3.36
N LEU A 67 -5.83 -3.09 -4.30
CA LEU A 67 -6.10 -1.76 -4.83
C LEU A 67 -7.41 -1.79 -5.63
N LYS A 68 -8.28 -0.82 -5.38
CA LYS A 68 -9.48 -0.61 -6.19
C LYS A 68 -9.08 -0.07 -7.57
N GLU A 69 -9.60 -0.70 -8.62
CA GLU A 69 -9.21 -0.43 -10.00
C GLU A 69 -9.40 1.04 -10.38
N GLU A 70 -10.46 1.69 -9.90
CA GLU A 70 -10.75 3.09 -10.19
C GLU A 70 -9.71 4.09 -9.64
N TYR A 71 -8.80 3.64 -8.78
CA TYR A 71 -7.73 4.46 -8.20
C TYR A 71 -6.35 4.20 -8.83
N VAL A 72 -6.21 3.24 -9.74
CA VAL A 72 -4.91 2.86 -10.35
C VAL A 72 -4.27 4.06 -11.03
N ASP A 73 -4.98 4.73 -11.93
CA ASP A 73 -4.46 5.88 -12.68
C ASP A 73 -4.11 7.06 -11.76
N LEU A 74 -4.92 7.29 -10.72
CA LEU A 74 -4.68 8.35 -9.76
C LEU A 74 -3.36 8.11 -9.01
N ILE A 75 -3.12 6.89 -8.54
CA ILE A 75 -1.91 6.54 -7.81
C ILE A 75 -0.69 6.58 -8.74
N GLN A 76 -0.81 6.07 -9.97
CA GLN A 76 0.25 6.12 -10.97
C GLN A 76 0.67 7.58 -11.24
N ASN A 77 -0.30 8.47 -11.46
CA ASN A 77 -0.05 9.89 -11.66
C ASN A 77 0.56 10.55 -10.43
N ALA A 78 0.12 10.20 -9.22
CA ALA A 78 0.65 10.76 -7.98
C ALA A 78 2.11 10.35 -7.71
N ILE A 79 2.53 9.18 -8.19
CA ILE A 79 3.94 8.72 -8.13
C ILE A 79 4.76 9.46 -9.17
N THR A 80 4.34 9.47 -10.44
CA THR A 80 5.09 10.05 -11.56
C THR A 80 5.18 11.58 -11.48
N ALA A 81 4.17 12.28 -10.95
CA ALA A 81 4.22 13.73 -10.75
C ALA A 81 5.32 14.18 -9.78
N ARG A 82 5.82 13.28 -8.93
CA ARG A 82 6.95 13.54 -8.01
C ARG A 82 8.32 13.33 -8.66
N GLU A 83 8.38 12.68 -9.82
CA GLU A 83 9.62 12.35 -10.53
C GLU A 83 10.01 13.41 -11.57
N LYS A 84 9.13 14.39 -11.86
CA LYS A 84 9.51 15.55 -12.68
C LYS A 84 10.50 16.42 -11.91
N PRO A 85 11.74 16.61 -12.40
CA PRO A 85 12.62 17.64 -11.86
C PRO A 85 11.94 18.99 -12.06
N SER A 86 11.94 19.81 -11.01
CA SER A 86 11.68 21.25 -11.14
C SER A 86 12.57 21.77 -12.26
N THR A 87 11.95 22.20 -13.37
CA THR A 87 12.64 22.84 -14.49
C THR A 87 13.04 24.25 -14.08
#